data_AF-A0A061IET5-F1
#
_entry.id   AF-A0A061IET5-F1
#
_cell.length_a   1.000
_cell.length_b   1.000
_cell.length_c   1.000
_cell.angle_alpha   90.00
_cell.angle_beta   90.00
_cell.angle_gamma   90.00
#
_symmetry.space_group_name_H-M   'P 1'
#
loop_
_entity.id
_entity.type
_entity.pdbx_description
1 polymer ?
#
loop_
_entity_poly.entity_id
_entity_poly.type
_entity_poly.pdbx_seq_one_letter_code
_entity_poly.pdbx_strand_id
1 'polypeptide(L)'
;MSSSMTQDKNSDADFRDNEKFVQYKQQLRELKKEFGMPADRENDWTEGIDEDMAVTQSQTNFICPITQLEMKKPVKNKVCGHTYEEDIIVLMIESKHKRKKKACCPAGIRPSSDQGKVRQAHVWLLWLLKWGAKIGCSHTDMRMSDLIPDEALRRAIESHNKKKKRHSE
;
A
#
# COMPACT_ATOMS: atom_id res chain seq x y z
N MET A 1 44.84 -5.56 -31.02
CA MET A 1 43.67 -6.32 -31.51
C MET A 1 44.10 -7.78 -31.45
N SER A 2 43.56 -8.67 -30.62
CA SER A 2 42.14 -8.88 -30.37
C SER A 2 41.85 -9.58 -29.03
N SER A 3 40.75 -9.10 -28.45
CA SER A 3 39.78 -9.63 -27.49
C SER A 3 39.95 -11.00 -26.81
N SER A 4 39.74 -10.94 -25.49
CA SER A 4 39.36 -11.96 -24.53
C SER A 4 38.23 -12.91 -24.99
N MET A 5 38.43 -14.22 -24.79
CA MET A 5 37.36 -15.24 -24.85
C MET A 5 37.19 -15.84 -23.44
N THR A 6 36.18 -15.36 -22.71
CA THR A 6 35.69 -16.04 -21.51
C THR A 6 35.10 -17.39 -21.91
N GLN A 7 35.63 -18.48 -21.36
CA GLN A 7 35.04 -19.81 -21.52
C GLN A 7 33.71 -19.85 -20.78
N ASP A 8 32.62 -19.80 -21.53
CA ASP A 8 31.28 -20.08 -21.04
C ASP A 8 31.17 -21.61 -20.85
N LYS A 9 31.45 -22.06 -19.62
CA LYS A 9 31.39 -23.47 -19.22
C LYS A 9 30.48 -23.65 -18.02
N ASN A 10 29.34 -22.97 -18.04
CA ASN A 10 28.27 -23.30 -17.12
C ASN A 10 27.16 -24.00 -17.91
N SER A 11 27.39 -25.26 -18.26
CA SER A 11 26.36 -26.07 -18.88
C SER A 11 25.43 -26.59 -17.78
N ASP A 12 24.11 -26.47 -17.99
CA ASP A 12 23.07 -26.92 -17.05
C ASP A 12 23.25 -28.39 -16.61
N ALA A 13 23.93 -29.19 -17.43
CA ALA A 13 24.25 -30.59 -17.17
C ALA A 13 25.11 -30.78 -15.89
N ASP A 14 26.05 -29.88 -15.60
CA ASP A 14 26.97 -30.00 -14.46
C ASP A 14 26.25 -29.81 -13.11
N PHE A 15 25.08 -29.14 -13.09
CA PHE A 15 24.27 -28.97 -11.90
C PHE A 15 23.44 -30.20 -11.55
N ARG A 16 23.14 -31.05 -12.53
CA ARG A 16 22.25 -32.22 -12.34
C ARG A 16 22.92 -33.33 -11.54
N ASP A 17 24.24 -33.43 -11.63
CA ASP A 17 25.05 -34.45 -10.96
C ASP A 17 25.65 -33.95 -9.64
N ASN A 18 25.45 -32.68 -9.31
CA ASN A 18 25.88 -32.14 -8.02
C ASN A 18 25.09 -32.82 -6.90
N GLU A 19 25.81 -33.48 -6.00
CA GLU A 19 25.27 -34.24 -4.86
C GLU A 19 24.23 -33.43 -4.07
N LYS A 20 24.49 -32.13 -3.87
CA LYS A 20 23.56 -31.23 -3.16
C LYS A 20 22.24 -31.03 -3.91
N PHE A 21 22.28 -30.99 -5.24
CA PHE A 21 21.09 -30.84 -6.07
C PHE A 21 20.26 -32.12 -6.09
N VAL A 22 20.91 -33.28 -6.14
CA VAL A 22 20.25 -34.59 -6.05
C VAL A 22 19.56 -34.76 -4.69
N GLN A 23 20.25 -34.41 -3.60
CA GLN A 23 19.68 -34.44 -2.25
C GLN A 23 18.48 -33.48 -2.11
N TYR A 24 18.60 -32.25 -2.61
CA TYR A 24 17.49 -31.29 -2.60
C TYR A 24 16.27 -31.77 -3.42
N LYS A 25 16.51 -32.36 -4.60
CA LYS A 25 15.45 -32.96 -5.42
C LYS A 25 14.77 -34.15 -4.74
N GLN A 26 15.48 -34.84 -3.85
CA GLN A 26 14.91 -35.91 -3.04
C GLN A 26 14.03 -35.38 -1.91
N GLN A 27 14.48 -34.33 -1.20
CA GLN A 27 13.66 -33.63 -0.21
C GLN A 27 12.36 -33.07 -0.81
N LEU A 28 12.43 -32.51 -2.01
CA LEU A 28 11.23 -32.03 -2.73
C LEU A 28 10.27 -33.17 -3.10
N ARG A 29 10.77 -34.37 -3.43
CA ARG A 29 9.92 -35.54 -3.71
C ARG A 29 9.22 -36.05 -2.45
N GLU A 30 9.90 -36.02 -1.31
CA GLU A 30 9.34 -36.39 -0.01
C GLU A 30 8.24 -35.41 0.42
N LEU A 31 8.51 -34.10 0.31
CA LEU A 31 7.51 -33.03 0.54
C LEU A 31 6.30 -33.18 -0.39
N LYS A 32 6.52 -33.43 -1.68
CA LYS A 32 5.41 -33.62 -2.64
C LYS A 32 4.54 -34.83 -2.30
N LYS A 33 5.12 -35.86 -1.66
CA LYS A 33 4.42 -37.06 -1.21
C LYS A 33 3.58 -36.80 0.05
N GLU A 34 4.07 -35.97 0.98
CA GLU A 34 3.28 -35.52 2.13
C GLU A 34 2.10 -34.63 1.72
N PHE A 35 2.28 -33.78 0.70
CA PHE A 35 1.23 -32.87 0.21
C PHE A 35 0.29 -33.48 -0.85
N GLY A 36 0.38 -34.78 -1.13
CA GLY A 36 -0.63 -35.52 -1.89
C GLY A 36 -0.81 -35.10 -3.35
N MET A 37 0.25 -34.71 -4.05
CA MET A 37 0.17 -34.36 -5.49
C MET A 37 0.44 -35.58 -6.38
N PRO A 38 -0.47 -35.95 -7.31
CA PRO A 38 -0.27 -37.11 -8.17
C PRO A 38 0.93 -36.90 -9.10
N ALA A 39 1.89 -37.82 -9.03
CA ALA A 39 2.78 -38.10 -10.14
C ALA A 39 1.97 -38.97 -11.10
N ASP A 40 1.89 -38.58 -12.38
CA ASP A 40 1.50 -39.37 -13.57
C ASP A 40 0.61 -38.54 -14.50
N ARG A 41 1.23 -37.66 -15.29
CA ARG A 41 0.80 -37.25 -16.65
C ARG A 41 1.78 -36.22 -17.22
N GLU A 42 2.80 -36.72 -17.91
CA GLU A 42 3.43 -36.01 -19.03
C GLU A 42 2.43 -36.02 -20.19
N ASN A 43 1.63 -34.95 -20.29
CA ASN A 43 0.97 -34.41 -21.48
C ASN A 43 -0.19 -33.54 -21.00
N ASP A 44 -0.26 -32.33 -21.54
CA ASP A 44 -1.31 -31.33 -21.32
C ASP A 44 -1.23 -30.54 -19.99
N TRP A 45 -0.42 -29.48 -20.02
CA TRP A 45 -0.42 -28.40 -19.01
C TRP A 45 -0.69 -27.04 -19.66
N THR A 46 -1.40 -27.02 -20.79
CA THR A 46 -1.82 -25.77 -21.45
C THR A 46 -3.33 -25.57 -21.49
N GLU A 47 -4.13 -26.50 -20.98
CA GLU A 47 -5.58 -26.33 -20.90
C GLU A 47 -6.02 -26.48 -19.43
N GLY A 48 -6.07 -25.36 -18.70
CA GLY A 48 -6.64 -25.33 -17.34
C GLY A 48 -5.93 -24.49 -16.28
N ILE A 49 -4.90 -23.68 -16.62
CA ILE A 49 -4.40 -22.62 -15.71
C ILE A 49 -4.77 -21.24 -16.26
N ASP A 50 -6.06 -20.98 -16.49
CA ASP A 50 -6.49 -19.60 -16.73
C ASP A 50 -7.93 -19.29 -16.26
N GLU A 51 -8.46 -20.07 -15.32
CA GLU A 51 -9.81 -19.84 -14.80
C GLU A 51 -9.86 -19.24 -13.38
N ASP A 52 -8.77 -19.17 -12.61
CA ASP A 52 -8.78 -18.50 -11.29
C ASP A 52 -7.38 -18.02 -10.83
N MET A 53 -6.72 -17.16 -11.61
CA MET A 53 -5.80 -16.21 -10.98
C MET A 53 -6.60 -14.98 -10.54
N ALA A 54 -7.33 -15.12 -9.42
CA ALA A 54 -7.99 -13.99 -8.80
C ALA A 54 -6.92 -12.97 -8.38
N VAL A 55 -6.80 -11.88 -9.15
CA VAL A 55 -5.99 -10.72 -8.80
C VAL A 55 -6.43 -10.28 -7.39
N THR A 56 -5.55 -10.45 -6.41
CA THR A 56 -5.81 -10.00 -5.04
C THR A 56 -6.15 -8.53 -5.09
N GLN A 57 -7.33 -8.18 -4.57
CA GLN A 57 -7.78 -6.81 -4.43
C GLN A 57 -6.67 -5.99 -3.78
N SER A 58 -5.99 -5.16 -4.57
CA SER A 58 -5.16 -4.09 -4.02
C SER A 58 -6.08 -3.35 -3.06
N GLN A 59 -5.80 -3.41 -1.76
CA GLN A 59 -6.64 -2.79 -0.73
C GLN A 59 -6.50 -1.26 -0.84
N THR A 60 -7.09 -0.68 -1.87
CA THR A 60 -7.29 0.76 -1.95
C THR A 60 -8.40 1.08 -0.98
N ASN A 61 -8.02 1.53 0.21
CA ASN A 61 -8.98 1.94 1.23
C ASN A 61 -9.86 3.06 0.64
N PHE A 62 -11.12 2.74 0.33
CA PHE A 62 -12.11 3.72 -0.13
C PHE A 62 -12.61 4.63 0.99
N ILE A 63 -12.09 4.46 2.19
CA ILE A 63 -12.53 5.15 3.40
C ILE A 63 -11.69 6.40 3.62
N CYS A 64 -12.35 7.54 3.78
CA CYS A 64 -11.71 8.81 4.08
C CYS A 64 -11.10 8.78 5.49
N PRO A 65 -9.81 9.11 5.68
CA PRO A 65 -9.16 9.13 6.99
C PRO A 65 -9.79 10.11 8.00
N ILE A 66 -10.58 11.10 7.52
CA ILE A 66 -11.18 12.14 8.35
C ILE A 66 -12.61 11.78 8.75
N THR A 67 -13.46 11.43 7.78
CA THR A 67 -14.87 11.11 8.03
C THR A 67 -15.14 9.64 8.31
N GLN A 68 -14.18 8.76 8.01
CA GLN A 68 -14.35 7.32 8.07
C GLN A 68 -15.52 6.79 7.21
N LEU A 69 -15.95 7.58 6.24
CA LEU A 69 -16.98 7.22 5.26
C LEU A 69 -16.34 6.89 3.91
N GLU A 70 -17.09 6.19 3.06
CA GLU A 70 -16.69 5.96 1.68
C GLU A 70 -16.55 7.30 0.95
N MET A 71 -15.40 7.49 0.29
CA MET A 71 -15.10 8.69 -0.46
C MET A 71 -15.99 8.81 -1.70
N LYS A 72 -16.49 10.01 -1.98
CA LYS A 72 -17.24 10.33 -3.20
C LYS A 72 -16.35 11.09 -4.19
N LYS A 73 -15.61 12.08 -3.70
CA LYS A 73 -14.68 12.90 -4.49
C LYS A 73 -13.30 12.85 -3.85
N PRO A 74 -12.51 11.81 -4.15
CA PRO A 74 -11.17 11.69 -3.60
C PRO A 74 -10.26 12.78 -4.18
N VAL A 75 -9.63 13.57 -3.29
CA VAL A 75 -8.58 14.52 -3.62
C VAL A 75 -7.30 14.16 -2.87
N LYS A 76 -6.17 14.21 -3.56
CA LYS A 76 -4.86 13.94 -2.97
C LYS A 76 -4.06 15.21 -2.84
N ASN A 77 -3.31 15.33 -1.75
CA ASN A 77 -2.34 16.41 -1.61
C ASN A 77 -1.05 16.06 -2.37
N LYS A 78 -0.60 16.92 -3.29
CA LYS A 78 0.62 16.70 -4.09
C LYS A 78 1.91 16.62 -3.26
N VAL A 79 1.95 17.21 -2.06
CA VAL A 79 3.14 17.26 -1.21
C VAL A 79 3.28 16.00 -0.36
N CYS A 80 2.18 15.54 0.25
CA CYS A 80 2.22 14.40 1.18
C CYS A 80 1.56 13.12 0.66
N GLY A 81 0.91 13.16 -0.50
CA GLY A 81 0.29 11.99 -1.14
C GLY A 81 -0.96 11.45 -0.44
N HIS A 82 -1.40 12.04 0.68
CA HIS A 82 -2.59 11.58 1.38
C HIS A 82 -3.87 12.00 0.65
N THR A 83 -4.83 11.08 0.62
CA THR A 83 -6.11 11.26 -0.06
C THR A 83 -7.22 11.48 0.97
N TYR A 84 -8.11 12.40 0.64
CA TYR A 84 -9.22 12.84 1.49
C TYR A 84 -10.47 13.05 0.65
N GLU A 85 -11.62 13.17 1.32
CA GLU A 85 -12.83 13.69 0.71
C GLU A 85 -12.70 15.20 0.47
N GLU A 86 -12.99 15.65 -0.76
CA GLU A 86 -12.89 17.05 -1.20
C GLU A 86 -13.58 18.02 -0.24
N ASP A 87 -14.88 17.82 -0.02
CA ASP A 87 -15.71 18.76 0.75
C ASP A 87 -15.17 18.93 2.18
N ILE A 88 -14.68 17.85 2.78
CA ILE A 88 -14.23 17.82 4.17
C ILE A 88 -12.86 18.47 4.33
N ILE A 89 -11.92 18.16 3.44
CA ILE A 89 -10.57 18.73 3.51
C ILE A 89 -10.60 20.23 3.19
N VAL A 90 -11.43 20.65 2.24
CA VAL A 90 -11.64 22.07 1.89
C VAL A 90 -12.20 22.83 3.08
N LEU A 91 -13.27 22.34 3.71
CA LEU A 91 -13.87 22.95 4.91
C LEU A 91 -12.86 23.07 6.06
N MET A 92 -12.02 22.05 6.26
CA MET A 92 -11.01 22.07 7.31
C MET A 92 -9.91 23.10 7.03
N ILE A 93 -9.44 23.21 5.79
CA ILE A 93 -8.44 24.21 5.39
C ILE A 93 -9.02 25.63 5.54
N GLU A 94 -10.24 25.86 5.06
CA GLU A 94 -10.91 27.17 5.13
C GLU A 94 -11.12 27.61 6.59
N SER A 95 -11.58 26.70 7.46
CA SER A 95 -11.78 26.97 8.88
C SER A 95 -10.50 27.38 9.61
N LYS A 96 -9.34 26.82 9.22
CA LYS A 96 -8.03 27.19 9.77
C LYS A 96 -7.56 28.55 9.25
N HIS A 97 -7.75 28.82 7.95
CA HIS A 97 -7.44 30.11 7.33
C HIS A 97 -8.22 31.26 7.98
N LYS A 98 -9.52 31.07 8.26
CA LYS A 98 -10.35 32.04 9.00
C LYS A 98 -9.80 32.37 10.39
N ARG A 99 -9.15 31.39 11.04
CA ARG A 99 -8.49 31.56 12.36
C ARG A 99 -7.05 32.05 12.24
N LYS A 100 -6.58 32.43 11.04
CA LYS A 100 -5.19 32.82 10.72
C LYS A 100 -4.16 31.75 11.11
N LYS A 101 -4.56 30.48 11.10
CA LYS A 101 -3.68 29.32 11.40
C LYS A 101 -3.40 28.54 10.13
N LYS A 102 -2.20 27.95 10.05
CA LYS A 102 -1.84 27.02 8.99
C LYS A 102 -2.59 25.70 9.14
N ALA A 103 -3.04 25.13 8.03
CA ALA A 103 -3.70 23.82 8.01
C ALA A 103 -2.64 22.72 7.92
N CYS A 104 -2.58 21.85 8.91
CA CYS A 104 -1.69 20.69 8.89
C CYS A 104 -2.41 19.47 8.30
N CYS A 105 -1.64 18.58 7.69
CA CYS A 105 -2.12 17.30 7.17
C CYS A 105 -2.85 16.51 8.28
N PRO A 106 -4.12 16.11 8.08
CA PRO A 106 -4.91 15.36 9.05
C PRO A 106 -4.37 13.96 9.33
N ALA A 107 -3.61 13.39 8.39
CA ALA A 107 -2.86 12.15 8.60
C ALA A 107 -1.59 12.37 9.46
N GLY A 108 -1.22 13.63 9.72
CA GLY A 108 -0.15 14.02 10.60
C GLY A 108 -0.61 14.09 12.05
N ILE A 109 0.08 13.37 12.93
CA ILE A 109 -0.07 13.54 14.37
C ILE A 109 0.69 14.82 14.75
N ARG A 110 -0.03 15.90 15.07
CA ARG A 110 0.58 17.06 15.74
C ARG A 110 -0.29 17.48 16.93
N PRO A 111 0.29 17.60 18.15
CA PRO A 111 -0.41 18.25 19.25
C PRO A 111 -0.69 19.71 18.85
N SER A 112 -1.87 20.21 19.19
CA SER A 112 -2.31 21.57 18.90
C SER A 112 -1.36 22.60 19.53
N SER A 113 -0.40 23.11 18.76
CA SER A 113 0.56 24.13 19.21
C SER A 113 -0.05 25.53 19.12
N ASP A 114 -1.27 25.72 19.63
CA ASP A 114 -1.84 27.05 19.75
C ASP A 114 -2.86 27.14 20.90
N GLN A 115 -2.32 27.38 22.09
CA GLN A 115 -2.84 28.30 23.08
C GLN A 115 -1.71 28.58 24.07
N GLY A 116 -1.28 29.84 24.18
CA GLY A 116 -0.27 30.25 25.15
C GLY A 116 -0.66 29.83 26.56
N LYS A 117 0.02 28.82 27.11
CA LYS A 117 0.17 28.61 28.55
C LYS A 117 1.39 27.73 28.83
N VAL A 118 2.17 28.27 29.73
CA VAL A 118 3.43 27.81 30.30
C VAL A 118 3.49 26.31 30.69
N ARG A 119 4.67 25.73 30.46
CA ARG A 119 5.39 24.79 31.35
C ARG A 119 4.67 23.50 31.80
N GLN A 120 5.06 22.35 31.23
CA GLN A 120 5.51 21.19 32.01
C GLN A 120 6.21 20.18 31.07
N ALA A 121 7.53 20.05 31.16
CA ALA A 121 8.29 19.04 30.39
C ALA A 121 7.77 17.60 30.65
N HIS A 122 7.16 17.39 31.82
CA HIS A 122 6.59 16.10 32.25
C HIS A 122 5.37 15.68 31.41
N VAL A 123 4.55 16.63 30.95
CA VAL A 123 3.37 16.33 30.11
C VAL A 123 3.81 15.92 28.69
N TRP A 124 4.92 16.48 28.20
CA TRP A 124 5.51 16.13 26.91
C TRP A 124 6.12 14.72 26.92
N LEU A 125 6.82 14.35 28.01
CA LEU A 125 7.41 13.02 28.19
C LEU A 125 6.34 11.92 28.31
N LEU A 126 5.28 12.15 29.11
CA LEU A 126 4.17 11.21 29.26
C LEU A 126 3.37 11.03 27.97
N TRP A 127 3.29 12.07 27.13
CA TRP A 127 2.66 11.96 25.82
C TRP A 127 3.49 11.10 24.85
N LEU A 128 4.81 11.32 24.78
CA LEU A 128 5.73 10.49 23.97
C LEU A 128 5.74 9.02 24.39
N LEU A 129 5.73 8.75 25.70
CA LEU A 129 5.71 7.39 26.25
C LEU A 129 4.39 6.65 25.98
N LYS A 130 3.28 7.38 25.86
CA LYS A 130 1.95 6.79 25.63
C LYS A 130 1.56 6.70 24.14
N TRP A 131 2.21 7.48 23.28
CA TRP A 131 1.96 7.56 21.84
C TRP A 131 3.30 7.48 21.10
N GLY A 132 3.89 6.29 21.07
CA GLY A 132 5.15 6.03 20.37
C GLY A 132 5.13 6.54 18.92
N ALA A 133 6.31 6.89 18.41
CA ALA A 133 6.55 7.56 17.13
C ALA A 133 6.00 6.78 15.91
N LYS A 134 4.68 6.90 15.66
CA LYS A 134 4.15 6.78 14.31
C LYS A 134 4.69 8.01 13.58
N ILE A 135 5.48 7.81 12.53
CA ILE A 135 5.96 8.89 11.66
C ILE A 135 4.72 9.55 11.06
N GLY A 136 4.20 10.57 11.75
CA GLY A 136 3.08 11.36 11.28
C GLY A 136 3.55 12.19 10.10
N CYS A 137 2.64 12.44 9.15
CA CYS A 137 2.91 13.36 8.06
C CYS A 137 3.39 14.72 8.61
N SER A 138 4.60 15.14 8.22
CA SER A 138 5.21 16.40 8.66
C SER A 138 4.70 17.63 7.90
N HIS A 139 3.76 17.45 6.98
CA HIS A 139 3.27 18.54 6.14
C HIS A 139 2.33 19.48 6.91
N THR A 140 2.82 20.67 7.25
CA THR A 140 2.14 21.60 8.17
C THR A 140 1.47 22.81 7.51
N ASP A 141 1.71 23.02 6.21
CA ASP A 141 1.24 24.20 5.47
C ASP A 141 0.46 23.78 4.21
N MET A 142 -0.65 23.06 4.42
CA MET A 142 -1.53 22.65 3.33
C MET A 142 -2.37 23.82 2.82
N ARG A 143 -2.40 23.97 1.51
CA ARG A 143 -3.28 24.92 0.81
C ARG A 143 -4.29 24.18 -0.06
N MET A 144 -5.39 24.86 -0.36
CA MET A 144 -6.38 24.37 -1.33
C MET A 144 -5.75 24.11 -2.70
N SER A 145 -4.77 24.93 -3.11
CA SER A 145 -4.01 24.78 -4.37
C SER A 145 -3.11 23.53 -4.45
N ASP A 146 -2.92 22.82 -3.34
CA ASP A 146 -2.12 21.60 -3.30
C ASP A 146 -2.96 20.34 -3.46
N LEU A 147 -4.29 20.48 -3.42
CA LEU A 147 -5.24 19.40 -3.62
C LEU A 147 -5.44 19.18 -5.12
N ILE A 148 -5.21 17.94 -5.53
CA ILE A 148 -5.40 17.49 -6.90
C ILE A 148 -6.45 16.37 -6.89
N PRO A 149 -7.46 16.41 -7.78
CA PRO A 149 -8.41 15.30 -7.92
C PRO A 149 -7.72 13.96 -8.21
N ASP A 150 -8.09 12.91 -7.49
CA ASP A 150 -7.59 11.55 -7.73
C ASP A 150 -8.55 10.77 -8.63
N GLU A 151 -8.43 11.01 -9.94
CA GLU A 151 -9.27 10.36 -10.95
C GLU A 151 -9.09 8.84 -11.00
N ALA A 152 -7.91 8.33 -10.66
CA ALA A 152 -7.67 6.89 -10.59
C ALA A 152 -8.47 6.25 -9.45
N LEU A 153 -8.40 6.85 -8.25
CA LEU A 153 -9.17 6.36 -7.10
C LEU A 153 -10.68 6.53 -7.31
N ARG A 154 -11.09 7.65 -7.92
CA ARG A 154 -12.50 7.90 -8.26
C ARG A 154 -13.07 6.82 -9.17
N ARG A 155 -12.35 6.46 -10.24
CA ARG A 155 -12.75 5.37 -11.14
C ARG A 155 -12.80 4.02 -10.44
N ALA A 156 -11.86 3.75 -9.53
CA ALA A 156 -11.85 2.52 -8.74
C ALA A 156 -13.09 2.42 -7.82
N ILE A 157 -13.46 3.51 -7.15
CA ILE A 157 -14.67 3.61 -6.31
C ILE A 157 -15.92 3.38 -7.16
N GLU A 158 -16.03 4.05 -8.32
CA GLU A 158 -17.19 3.92 -9.20
C GLU A 158 -17.36 2.48 -9.71
N SER A 159 -16.27 1.83 -10.12
CA SER A 159 -16.25 0.43 -10.54
C SER A 159 -16.70 -0.51 -9.42
N HIS A 160 -16.19 -0.30 -8.20
CA HIS A 160 -16.57 -1.08 -7.03
C HIS A 160 -18.06 -0.92 -6.68
N ASN A 161 -18.58 0.31 -6.75
CA ASN A 161 -19.99 0.58 -6.48
C ASN A 161 -20.92 0.04 -7.57
N LYS A 162 -20.49 0.04 -8.83
CA LYS A 162 -21.22 -0.60 -9.92
C LYS A 162 -21.33 -2.11 -9.71
N LYS A 163 -20.25 -2.76 -9.25
CA LYS A 163 -20.28 -4.20 -8.92
C LYS A 163 -21.19 -4.50 -7.73
N LYS A 164 -21.11 -3.72 -6.65
CA LYS A 164 -22.00 -3.86 -5.48
C LYS A 164 -23.48 -3.81 -5.87
N LYS A 165 -23.88 -2.85 -6.71
CA LYS A 165 -25.28 -2.72 -7.17
C LYS A 165 -25.80 -3.97 -7.89
N ARG A 166 -24.95 -4.59 -8.73
CA ARG A 166 -25.30 -5.82 -9.47
C ARG A 166 -25.44 -7.06 -8.58
N HIS A 167 -24.85 -7.07 -7.39
CA HIS A 167 -24.97 -8.17 -6.43
C HIS A 167 -26.14 -8.00 -5.45
N SER A 168 -26.73 -6.80 -5.39
CA SER A 168 -27.88 -6.49 -4.53
C SER A 168 -29.23 -6.60 -5.26
N GLU A 169 -29.23 -6.91 -6.55
CA GLU A 169 -30.40 -7.30 -7.36
C GLU A 169 -30.44 -8.83 -7.49
#